data_AF-T2ITL9-F1
#
_entry.id   AF-T2ITL9-F1
#
_cell.length_a   1.000
_cell.length_b   1.000
_cell.length_c   1.000
_cell.angle_alpha   90.00
_cell.angle_beta   90.00
_cell.angle_gamma   90.00
#
_symmetry.space_group_name_H-M   'P 1'
#
loop_
_entity.id
_entity.type
_entity.pdbx_description
1 polymer ?
#
loop_
_entity_poly.entity_id
_entity_poly.type
_entity_poly.pdbx_seq_one_letter_code
_entity_poly.pdbx_strand_id
1 'polypeptide(L)'
;MADQIRILMCAPDHYDVDYVINPWMEGNIHKSTRDRSVEQWNQLHNAIKERAIVELVEPQKGWPDMVFTANAGLVLGDNAIVSRFYHKERQGEEPYFKEWFANNGFKVFELPKDLPFEGAGDALFDREGRWLWAGYGFRSELDSHPYIARWLDTEVLSLRLMDERFYHLDTCFCPLAGGYLLYYPPAFDSYSNRLIELRIAEEKRIVVEEPDAVKFACNAVNINQTIIMNQISESLQQRLNNAGFEVVQTPLSEFLKAGGAAKCLTLRVNEPVLEDVHASTPVESRTIQLNGHLLDAGIMNKALDNIVENGGSFKVLNFDLGIERQSTSAAQVRVSAPDHDVMEEIMTQLIDLGAVAPPQEVCDLKTETVAKAGVAPDDFYVSTIYPTEVRVNDQWVKVQNQRMDAAIVVDPQKMTAECKLLRDLAVGDHVMVGFDGIRTVRQAEDREQRNGKKEFTFMGSGVSSERRVELLVEQIAWEMRQVRDQGGKVAVTAGPVVIHTGGAQHLAKLIRDGYVDALLGGNAIAVHDIEQAMMGTSLGVDMQRGVPVSGGHRHHLKVINTVRRYGSIAQAVEQGAIGKGVMYECVKNNVPSF
;
A
#
# COMPACT_ATOMS: atom_id res chain seq x y z
N MET A 1 -0.21 -39.43 -10.44
CA MET A 1 0.32 -38.44 -11.41
C MET A 1 0.07 -37.10 -10.75
N ALA A 2 1.10 -36.31 -10.46
CA ALA A 2 0.86 -34.95 -9.97
C ALA A 2 0.01 -34.23 -11.04
N ASP A 3 -1.08 -33.58 -10.63
CA ASP A 3 -2.01 -32.96 -11.57
C ASP A 3 -1.25 -31.98 -12.46
N GLN A 4 -1.30 -32.21 -13.77
CA GLN A 4 -0.61 -31.39 -14.76
C GLN A 4 -1.23 -29.99 -14.75
N ILE A 5 -0.41 -28.93 -14.75
CA ILE A 5 -0.88 -27.54 -14.73
C ILE A 5 -1.78 -27.28 -15.95
N ARG A 6 -2.94 -26.64 -15.72
CA ARG A 6 -3.92 -26.23 -16.75
C ARG A 6 -3.99 -24.71 -16.80
N ILE A 7 -3.87 -24.16 -18.00
CA ILE A 7 -3.88 -22.72 -18.27
C ILE A 7 -4.94 -22.42 -19.33
N LEU A 8 -5.88 -21.54 -19.01
CA LEU A 8 -6.83 -20.96 -19.95
C LEU A 8 -6.16 -19.80 -20.72
N MET A 9 -6.39 -19.75 -22.02
CA MET A 9 -6.03 -18.65 -22.92
C MET A 9 -7.18 -18.35 -23.89
N CYS A 10 -7.11 -17.23 -24.62
CA CYS A 10 -8.05 -16.88 -25.68
C CYS A 10 -7.26 -16.41 -26.91
N ALA A 11 -7.62 -16.92 -28.09
CA ALA A 11 -6.95 -16.59 -29.34
C ALA A 11 -7.23 -15.12 -29.75
N PRO A 12 -6.28 -14.42 -30.40
CA PRO A 12 -6.42 -13.02 -30.77
C PRO A 12 -7.20 -12.80 -32.09
N ASP A 13 -8.21 -13.62 -32.35
CA ASP A 13 -8.95 -13.60 -33.63
C ASP A 13 -9.69 -12.28 -33.86
N HIS A 14 -10.08 -11.62 -32.77
CA HIS A 14 -10.80 -10.35 -32.75
C HIS A 14 -10.07 -9.26 -31.97
N TYR A 15 -8.77 -9.45 -31.72
CA TYR A 15 -7.95 -8.50 -30.97
C TYR A 15 -7.67 -7.22 -31.78
N ASP A 16 -7.91 -6.08 -31.16
CA ASP A 16 -7.41 -4.75 -31.56
C ASP A 16 -7.42 -3.82 -30.32
N VAL A 17 -6.82 -2.64 -30.44
CA VAL A 17 -6.99 -1.56 -29.46
C VAL A 17 -8.14 -0.67 -29.95
N ASP A 18 -9.35 -0.94 -29.47
CA ASP A 18 -10.58 -0.23 -29.90
C ASP A 18 -10.89 1.03 -29.06
N TYR A 19 -10.33 1.11 -27.86
CA TYR A 19 -10.62 2.14 -26.85
C TYR A 19 -9.41 2.39 -25.94
N VAL A 20 -9.55 3.32 -25.00
CA VAL A 20 -8.53 3.65 -24.00
C VAL A 20 -9.14 3.55 -22.60
N ILE A 21 -8.70 2.56 -21.84
CA ILE A 21 -9.10 2.33 -20.44
C ILE A 21 -7.89 2.15 -19.51
N ASN A 22 -6.68 2.35 -20.04
CA ASN A 22 -5.43 2.40 -19.29
C ASN A 22 -4.40 3.27 -20.04
N PRO A 23 -3.33 3.73 -19.37
CA PRO A 23 -2.34 4.63 -19.98
C PRO A 23 -1.58 4.04 -21.18
N TRP A 24 -1.46 2.71 -21.28
CA TRP A 24 -0.73 2.05 -22.37
C TRP A 24 -1.50 2.08 -23.69
N MET A 25 -2.84 2.10 -23.62
CA MET A 25 -3.71 2.22 -24.78
C MET A 25 -3.69 3.62 -25.40
N GLU A 26 -3.27 4.64 -24.65
CA GLU A 26 -3.24 6.02 -25.10
C GLU A 26 -2.37 6.16 -26.37
N GLY A 27 -2.96 6.74 -27.41
CA GLY A 27 -2.30 6.87 -28.71
C GLY A 27 -2.08 5.55 -29.47
N ASN A 28 -2.62 4.40 -29.02
CA ASN A 28 -2.46 3.09 -29.67
C ASN A 28 -3.72 2.56 -30.38
N ILE A 29 -4.83 3.31 -30.36
CA ILE A 29 -6.08 2.93 -31.05
C ILE A 29 -5.82 2.56 -32.52
N HIS A 30 -6.27 1.37 -32.92
CA HIS A 30 -6.09 0.78 -34.26
C HIS A 30 -4.63 0.73 -34.76
N LYS A 31 -3.65 0.74 -33.84
CA LYS A 31 -2.22 0.56 -34.16
C LYS A 31 -1.74 -0.87 -33.92
N SER A 32 -2.62 -1.79 -33.52
CA SER A 32 -2.27 -3.21 -33.43
C SER A 32 -2.13 -3.80 -34.84
N THR A 33 -1.23 -4.77 -35.01
CA THR A 33 -1.07 -5.49 -36.28
C THR A 33 -1.50 -6.94 -36.10
N ARG A 34 -2.68 -7.30 -36.62
CA ARG A 34 -3.31 -8.61 -36.41
C ARG A 34 -2.38 -9.79 -36.68
N ASP A 35 -1.68 -9.81 -37.83
CA ASP A 35 -0.78 -10.91 -38.18
C ASP A 35 0.35 -11.08 -37.16
N ARG A 36 0.89 -9.96 -36.68
CA ARG A 36 1.93 -9.94 -35.65
C ARG A 36 1.38 -10.32 -34.28
N SER A 37 0.17 -9.91 -33.92
CA SER A 37 -0.50 -10.32 -32.68
C SER A 37 -0.73 -11.84 -32.65
N VAL A 38 -1.19 -12.41 -33.77
CA VAL A 38 -1.36 -13.86 -33.94
C VAL A 38 -0.02 -14.59 -33.85
N GLU A 39 1.03 -14.09 -34.51
CA GLU A 39 2.37 -14.66 -34.43
C GLU A 39 2.90 -14.68 -32.99
N GLN A 40 2.85 -13.54 -32.30
CA GLN A 40 3.34 -13.38 -30.94
C GLN A 40 2.55 -14.26 -29.95
N TRP A 41 1.22 -14.30 -30.08
CA TRP A 41 0.38 -15.16 -29.26
C TRP A 41 0.69 -16.64 -29.48
N ASN A 42 0.87 -17.07 -30.74
CA ASN A 42 1.22 -18.47 -31.04
C ASN A 42 2.58 -18.87 -30.46
N GLN A 43 3.55 -17.97 -30.45
CA GLN A 43 4.85 -18.22 -29.80
C GLN A 43 4.69 -18.44 -28.29
N LEU A 44 3.91 -17.59 -27.61
CA LEU A 44 3.61 -17.75 -26.18
C LEU A 44 2.84 -19.04 -25.91
N HIS A 45 1.76 -19.29 -26.67
CA HIS A 45 0.94 -20.49 -26.56
C HIS A 45 1.78 -21.76 -26.72
N ASN A 46 2.69 -21.81 -27.70
CA ASN A 46 3.56 -22.97 -27.90
C ASN A 46 4.55 -23.15 -26.74
N ALA A 47 5.16 -22.07 -26.25
CA ALA A 47 6.09 -22.12 -25.11
C ALA A 47 5.41 -22.66 -23.83
N ILE A 48 4.15 -22.30 -23.61
CA ILE A 48 3.33 -22.80 -22.50
C ILE A 48 2.93 -24.27 -22.73
N LYS A 49 2.45 -24.60 -23.93
CA LYS A 49 1.95 -25.95 -24.29
C LYS A 49 3.01 -27.05 -24.18
N GLU A 50 4.29 -26.70 -24.33
CA GLU A 50 5.41 -27.60 -24.06
C GLU A 50 5.53 -28.02 -22.57
N ARG A 51 4.90 -27.26 -21.65
CA ARG A 51 5.11 -27.36 -20.20
C ARG A 51 3.80 -27.54 -19.40
N ALA A 52 2.66 -27.19 -19.97
CA ALA A 52 1.34 -27.23 -19.33
C ALA A 52 0.24 -27.57 -20.35
N ILE A 53 -0.93 -27.98 -19.85
CA ILE A 53 -2.14 -28.12 -20.66
C ILE A 53 -2.69 -26.72 -20.91
N VAL A 54 -2.97 -26.41 -22.17
CA VAL A 54 -3.61 -25.15 -22.56
C VAL A 54 -5.05 -25.41 -22.99
N GLU A 55 -5.97 -24.68 -22.38
CA GLU A 55 -7.39 -24.65 -22.71
C GLU A 55 -7.73 -23.31 -23.35
N LEU A 56 -8.73 -23.31 -24.24
CA LEU A 56 -9.11 -22.11 -24.96
C LEU A 56 -10.57 -21.76 -24.68
N VAL A 57 -10.83 -20.47 -24.47
CA VAL A 57 -12.17 -19.89 -24.61
C VAL A 57 -12.34 -19.35 -26.03
N GLU A 58 -13.55 -19.43 -26.56
CA GLU A 58 -13.87 -18.95 -27.90
C GLU A 58 -13.84 -17.41 -27.94
N PRO A 59 -13.02 -16.79 -28.81
CA PRO A 59 -12.94 -15.34 -28.93
C PRO A 59 -14.25 -14.77 -29.46
N GLN A 60 -14.69 -13.62 -28.93
CA GLN A 60 -15.94 -12.99 -29.33
C GLN A 60 -15.72 -11.65 -30.02
N LYS A 61 -16.45 -11.43 -31.12
CA LYS A 61 -16.36 -10.18 -31.87
C LYS A 61 -16.92 -9.02 -31.03
N GLY A 62 -16.17 -7.91 -30.99
CA GLY A 62 -16.54 -6.72 -30.22
C GLY A 62 -15.98 -6.70 -28.79
N TRP A 63 -15.30 -7.76 -28.36
CA TRP A 63 -14.65 -7.85 -27.05
C TRP A 63 -13.16 -8.18 -27.23
N PRO A 64 -12.36 -7.21 -27.75
CA PRO A 64 -10.98 -7.46 -28.15
C PRO A 64 -10.08 -7.90 -26.99
N ASP A 65 -10.39 -7.43 -25.78
CA ASP A 65 -9.64 -7.71 -24.55
C ASP A 65 -9.93 -9.10 -23.96
N MET A 66 -10.81 -9.93 -24.55
CA MET A 66 -11.01 -11.33 -24.12
C MET A 66 -9.74 -12.18 -24.19
N VAL A 67 -8.74 -11.75 -24.98
CA VAL A 67 -7.40 -12.35 -24.99
C VAL A 67 -6.74 -12.34 -23.60
N PHE A 68 -7.08 -11.36 -22.75
CA PHE A 68 -6.54 -11.19 -21.40
C PHE A 68 -7.31 -12.01 -20.38
N THR A 69 -7.18 -13.34 -20.50
CA THR A 69 -7.88 -14.33 -19.67
C THR A 69 -7.49 -14.29 -18.20
N ALA A 70 -6.37 -13.67 -17.81
CA ALA A 70 -6.06 -13.43 -16.40
C ALA A 70 -7.19 -12.68 -15.69
N ASN A 71 -7.90 -11.81 -16.41
CA ASN A 71 -9.03 -11.06 -15.88
C ASN A 71 -10.37 -11.78 -16.02
N ALA A 72 -10.42 -13.05 -16.44
CA ALA A 72 -11.68 -13.80 -16.50
C ALA A 72 -12.28 -14.04 -15.11
N GLY A 73 -11.41 -14.25 -14.11
CA GLY A 73 -11.78 -14.53 -12.74
C GLY A 73 -10.59 -14.99 -11.91
N LEU A 74 -10.88 -15.47 -10.70
CA LEU A 74 -9.91 -16.06 -9.78
C LEU A 74 -10.35 -17.47 -9.42
N VAL A 75 -9.42 -18.44 -9.52
CA VAL A 75 -9.72 -19.87 -9.34
C VAL A 75 -8.89 -20.45 -8.21
N LEU A 76 -9.53 -21.21 -7.32
CA LEU A 76 -8.86 -22.02 -6.29
C LEU A 76 -9.65 -23.31 -6.05
N GLY A 77 -9.01 -24.46 -6.28
CA GLY A 77 -9.71 -25.75 -6.29
C GLY A 77 -10.86 -25.76 -7.30
N ASP A 78 -12.04 -26.16 -6.84
CA ASP A 78 -13.27 -26.22 -7.66
C ASP A 78 -14.07 -24.90 -7.67
N ASN A 79 -13.57 -23.85 -7.01
CA ASN A 79 -14.25 -22.57 -6.89
C ASN A 79 -13.68 -21.54 -7.88
N ALA A 80 -14.56 -20.78 -8.52
CA ALA A 80 -14.19 -19.66 -9.38
C ALA A 80 -14.98 -18.40 -9.01
N ILE A 81 -14.31 -17.28 -8.79
CA ILE A 81 -14.94 -15.96 -8.70
C ILE A 81 -14.83 -15.32 -10.08
N VAL A 82 -15.95 -15.14 -10.77
CA VAL A 82 -15.96 -14.44 -12.06
C VAL A 82 -15.68 -12.97 -11.82
N SER A 83 -14.84 -12.39 -12.68
CA SER A 83 -14.53 -10.96 -12.60
C SER A 83 -15.76 -10.10 -12.82
N ARG A 84 -15.74 -8.93 -12.20
CA ARG A 84 -16.68 -7.84 -12.42
C ARG A 84 -15.89 -6.63 -12.88
N PHE A 85 -15.96 -6.30 -14.16
CA PHE A 85 -15.07 -5.30 -14.75
C PHE A 85 -15.46 -3.88 -14.35
N TYR A 86 -14.46 -3.05 -14.06
CA TYR A 86 -14.66 -1.64 -13.74
C TYR A 86 -15.18 -0.87 -14.97
N HIS A 87 -14.59 -1.13 -16.14
CA HIS A 87 -14.93 -0.47 -17.39
C HIS A 87 -16.01 -1.23 -18.17
N LYS A 88 -17.05 -0.50 -18.63
CA LYS A 88 -18.14 -1.03 -19.45
C LYS A 88 -17.64 -1.69 -20.75
N GLU A 89 -16.50 -1.24 -21.25
CA GLU A 89 -15.82 -1.75 -22.44
C GLU A 89 -15.44 -3.24 -22.32
N ARG A 90 -15.28 -3.75 -21.10
CA ARG A 90 -14.96 -5.16 -20.81
C ARG A 90 -16.09 -5.93 -20.11
N GLN A 91 -17.12 -5.27 -19.60
CA GLN A 91 -18.24 -5.92 -18.91
C GLN A 91 -19.02 -6.92 -19.79
N GLY A 92 -18.93 -6.81 -21.11
CA GLY A 92 -19.53 -7.80 -22.02
C GLY A 92 -18.77 -9.12 -22.12
N GLU A 93 -17.56 -9.21 -21.55
CA GLU A 93 -16.77 -10.44 -21.47
C GLU A 93 -17.28 -11.38 -20.38
N GLU A 94 -17.85 -10.83 -19.30
CA GLU A 94 -18.27 -11.55 -18.08
C GLU A 94 -19.16 -12.76 -18.38
N PRO A 95 -20.20 -12.69 -19.26
CA PRO A 95 -21.05 -13.83 -19.55
C PRO A 95 -20.30 -15.00 -20.18
N TYR A 96 -19.33 -14.75 -21.05
CA TYR A 96 -18.56 -15.79 -21.75
C TYR A 96 -17.60 -16.49 -20.80
N PHE A 97 -16.93 -15.74 -19.93
CA PHE A 97 -16.07 -16.34 -18.89
C PHE A 97 -16.89 -17.13 -17.87
N LYS A 98 -18.03 -16.59 -17.44
CA LYS A 98 -18.97 -17.29 -16.55
C LYS A 98 -19.45 -18.62 -17.16
N GLU A 99 -19.85 -18.61 -18.42
CA GLU A 99 -20.26 -19.80 -19.15
C GLU A 99 -19.10 -20.81 -19.25
N TRP A 100 -17.90 -20.36 -19.57
CA TRP A 100 -16.71 -21.21 -19.61
C TRP A 100 -16.45 -21.89 -18.27
N PHE A 101 -16.44 -21.15 -17.16
CA PHE A 101 -16.23 -21.75 -15.83
C PHE A 101 -17.33 -22.76 -15.47
N ALA A 102 -18.59 -22.43 -15.71
CA ALA A 102 -19.70 -23.33 -15.42
C ALA A 102 -19.62 -24.64 -16.24
N ASN A 103 -19.30 -24.53 -17.54
CA ASN A 103 -19.15 -25.68 -18.43
C ASN A 103 -17.94 -26.56 -18.08
N ASN A 104 -16.94 -26.01 -17.40
CA ASN A 104 -15.76 -26.73 -16.93
C ASN A 104 -15.88 -27.23 -15.48
N GLY A 105 -17.07 -27.17 -14.88
CA GLY A 105 -17.38 -27.80 -13.59
C GLY A 105 -17.06 -26.95 -12.35
N PHE A 106 -16.69 -25.69 -12.51
CA PHE A 106 -16.42 -24.80 -11.39
C PHE A 106 -17.71 -24.35 -10.70
N LYS A 107 -17.64 -24.23 -9.36
CA LYS A 107 -18.63 -23.48 -8.59
C LYS A 107 -18.36 -21.98 -8.75
N VAL A 108 -19.22 -21.32 -9.51
CA VAL A 108 -19.08 -19.92 -9.85
C VAL A 108 -19.70 -19.00 -8.78
N PHE A 109 -18.93 -18.03 -8.32
CA PHE A 109 -19.36 -16.93 -7.47
C PHE A 109 -19.33 -15.60 -8.23
N GLU A 110 -20.29 -14.73 -7.94
CA GLU A 110 -20.44 -13.41 -8.56
C GLU A 110 -20.51 -12.33 -7.48
N LEU A 111 -19.69 -11.29 -7.64
CA LEU A 111 -19.72 -10.12 -6.78
C LEU A 111 -20.98 -9.27 -7.05
N PRO A 112 -21.38 -8.39 -6.11
CA PRO A 112 -22.36 -7.35 -6.37
C PRO A 112 -22.02 -6.54 -7.63
N LYS A 113 -23.05 -6.12 -8.39
CA LYS A 113 -22.88 -5.48 -9.70
C LYS A 113 -22.00 -4.21 -9.70
N ASP A 114 -21.99 -3.48 -8.60
CA ASP A 114 -21.25 -2.23 -8.46
C ASP A 114 -19.98 -2.40 -7.61
N LEU A 115 -19.49 -3.64 -7.46
CA LEU A 115 -18.26 -3.97 -6.73
C LEU A 115 -17.26 -4.64 -7.68
N PRO A 116 -16.41 -3.87 -8.37
CA PRO A 116 -15.50 -4.41 -9.37
C PRO A 116 -14.33 -5.19 -8.75
N PHE A 117 -13.90 -6.20 -9.49
CA PHE A 117 -12.78 -7.08 -9.20
C PHE A 117 -12.35 -7.76 -10.50
N GLU A 118 -11.07 -7.65 -10.87
CA GLU A 118 -10.58 -8.07 -12.20
C GLU A 118 -9.69 -9.33 -12.14
N GLY A 119 -10.06 -10.27 -11.26
CA GLY A 119 -9.62 -11.66 -11.31
C GLY A 119 -8.15 -11.87 -10.96
N ALA A 120 -7.52 -12.87 -11.58
CA ALA A 120 -6.11 -13.21 -11.35
C ALA A 120 -5.11 -12.18 -11.91
N GLY A 121 -5.58 -11.15 -12.63
CA GLY A 121 -4.78 -9.97 -12.93
C GLY A 121 -4.56 -9.09 -11.70
N ASP A 122 -5.54 -9.02 -10.80
CA ASP A 122 -5.46 -8.25 -9.55
C ASP A 122 -5.27 -9.11 -8.30
N ALA A 123 -5.42 -10.42 -8.38
CA ALA A 123 -5.25 -11.31 -7.23
C ALA A 123 -4.36 -12.51 -7.55
N LEU A 124 -3.21 -12.60 -6.91
CA LEU A 124 -2.17 -13.58 -7.19
C LEU A 124 -1.88 -14.45 -5.97
N PHE A 125 -2.06 -15.76 -6.13
CA PHE A 125 -1.69 -16.72 -5.10
C PHE A 125 -0.19 -16.73 -4.88
N ASP A 126 0.21 -16.79 -3.61
CA ASP A 126 1.51 -17.31 -3.26
C ASP A 126 1.70 -18.71 -3.88
N ARG A 127 2.87 -18.99 -4.47
CA ARG A 127 3.06 -20.23 -5.23
C ARG A 127 3.08 -21.49 -4.36
N GLU A 128 3.29 -21.33 -3.05
CA GLU A 128 3.17 -22.41 -2.06
C GLU A 128 1.73 -22.52 -1.53
N GLY A 129 0.80 -21.66 -1.94
CA GLY A 129 -0.62 -21.71 -1.57
C GLY A 129 -0.93 -21.14 -0.19
N ARG A 130 0.01 -20.43 0.44
CA ARG A 130 -0.11 -19.97 1.84
C ARG A 130 -1.16 -18.88 2.03
N TRP A 131 -1.30 -18.00 1.04
CA TRP A 131 -2.23 -16.87 1.04
C TRP A 131 -2.41 -16.33 -0.38
N LEU A 132 -3.32 -15.37 -0.53
CA LEU A 132 -3.60 -14.61 -1.73
C LEU A 132 -3.15 -13.15 -1.56
N TRP A 133 -2.39 -12.64 -2.52
CA TRP A 133 -2.12 -11.20 -2.65
C TRP A 133 -3.21 -10.57 -3.50
N ALA A 134 -3.89 -9.53 -3.02
CA ALA A 134 -4.97 -8.85 -3.74
C ALA A 134 -4.68 -7.35 -3.89
N GLY A 135 -4.59 -6.89 -5.13
CA GLY A 135 -4.35 -5.51 -5.53
C GLY A 135 -5.64 -4.68 -5.51
N TYR A 136 -5.55 -3.43 -5.08
CA TYR A 136 -6.63 -2.44 -5.20
C TYR A 136 -6.06 -1.05 -5.52
N GLY A 137 -6.92 -0.15 -6.00
CA GLY A 137 -6.57 1.26 -6.22
C GLY A 137 -7.01 1.82 -7.57
N PHE A 138 -6.99 0.99 -8.63
CA PHE A 138 -7.39 1.41 -9.98
C PHE A 138 -8.56 0.61 -10.55
N ARG A 139 -8.58 -0.71 -10.34
CA ARG A 139 -9.54 -1.63 -10.98
C ARG A 139 -10.39 -2.36 -9.94
N SER A 140 -9.76 -3.22 -9.15
CA SER A 140 -10.44 -3.93 -8.07
C SER A 140 -10.66 -3.04 -6.85
N GLU A 141 -11.85 -3.13 -6.25
CA GLU A 141 -12.18 -2.44 -5.01
C GLU A 141 -11.71 -3.21 -3.78
N LEU A 142 -11.19 -2.49 -2.78
CA LEU A 142 -10.78 -3.08 -1.49
C LEU A 142 -11.91 -3.88 -0.82
N ASP A 143 -13.16 -3.41 -0.99
CA ASP A 143 -14.37 -4.05 -0.46
C ASP A 143 -14.65 -5.43 -1.07
N SER A 144 -13.98 -5.82 -2.17
CA SER A 144 -14.09 -7.16 -2.76
C SER A 144 -13.26 -8.21 -2.00
N HIS A 145 -12.19 -7.81 -1.30
CA HIS A 145 -11.23 -8.74 -0.68
C HIS A 145 -11.87 -9.64 0.40
N PRO A 146 -12.78 -9.15 1.27
CA PRO A 146 -13.48 -10.01 2.22
C PRO A 146 -14.40 -11.06 1.57
N TYR A 147 -14.96 -10.76 0.39
CA TYR A 147 -15.73 -11.75 -0.37
C TYR A 147 -14.81 -12.85 -0.89
N ILE A 148 -13.65 -12.48 -1.41
CA ILE A 148 -12.64 -13.42 -1.92
C ILE A 148 -12.17 -14.35 -0.81
N ALA A 149 -11.77 -13.80 0.34
CA ALA A 149 -11.32 -14.57 1.50
C ALA A 149 -12.34 -15.62 1.91
N ARG A 150 -13.62 -15.22 2.01
CA ARG A 150 -14.72 -16.11 2.42
C ARG A 150 -15.08 -17.17 1.37
N TRP A 151 -15.09 -16.82 0.09
CA TRP A 151 -15.54 -17.75 -0.96
C TRP A 151 -14.47 -18.75 -1.39
N LEU A 152 -13.20 -18.36 -1.33
CA LEU A 152 -12.08 -19.24 -1.63
C LEU A 152 -11.45 -19.87 -0.38
N ASP A 153 -11.90 -19.49 0.81
CA ASP A 153 -11.37 -19.98 2.10
C ASP A 153 -9.86 -19.79 2.24
N THR A 154 -9.37 -18.57 2.00
CA THR A 154 -7.93 -18.27 2.01
C THR A 154 -7.62 -16.95 2.74
N GLU A 155 -6.40 -16.84 3.28
CA GLU A 155 -5.88 -15.57 3.79
C GLU A 155 -5.68 -14.60 2.61
N VAL A 156 -6.23 -13.39 2.71
CA VAL A 156 -6.11 -12.34 1.68
C VAL A 156 -5.34 -11.15 2.22
N LEU A 157 -4.23 -10.81 1.55
CA LEU A 157 -3.35 -9.69 1.84
C LEU A 157 -3.53 -8.57 0.81
N SER A 158 -4.03 -7.42 1.26
CA SER A 158 -4.35 -6.28 0.41
C SER A 158 -3.10 -5.44 0.09
N LEU A 159 -2.86 -5.17 -1.20
CA LEU A 159 -1.77 -4.32 -1.70
C LEU A 159 -2.36 -3.15 -2.50
N ARG A 160 -2.00 -1.93 -2.13
CA ARG A 160 -2.44 -0.72 -2.82
C ARG A 160 -1.51 -0.38 -3.98
N LEU A 161 -2.09 -0.29 -5.18
CA LEU A 161 -1.42 0.15 -6.40
C LEU A 161 -1.47 1.67 -6.50
N MET A 162 -0.33 2.30 -6.81
CA MET A 162 -0.14 3.76 -6.78
C MET A 162 0.28 4.36 -8.12
N ASP A 163 0.71 3.54 -9.07
CA ASP A 163 1.16 3.96 -10.40
C ASP A 163 0.18 3.46 -11.45
N GLU A 164 -0.46 4.37 -12.17
CA GLU A 164 -1.47 4.06 -13.20
C GLU A 164 -0.92 3.24 -14.37
N ARG A 165 0.40 3.24 -14.58
CA ARG A 165 1.07 2.36 -15.55
C ARG A 165 0.99 0.90 -15.11
N PHE A 166 0.90 0.64 -13.80
CA PHE A 166 0.83 -0.68 -13.21
C PHE A 166 -0.55 -0.89 -12.56
N TYR A 167 -1.60 -0.71 -13.37
CA TYR A 167 -3.00 -0.66 -12.93
C TYR A 167 -3.59 -2.01 -12.48
N HIS A 168 -2.94 -3.12 -12.83
CA HIS A 168 -3.22 -4.46 -12.32
C HIS A 168 -2.04 -5.00 -11.52
N LEU A 169 -2.32 -5.78 -10.48
CA LEU A 169 -1.26 -6.36 -9.62
C LEU A 169 -0.23 -7.17 -10.42
N ASP A 170 -0.68 -7.98 -11.39
CA ASP A 170 0.16 -8.84 -12.22
C ASP A 170 1.12 -8.09 -13.17
N THR A 171 0.97 -6.78 -13.32
CA THR A 171 1.90 -5.96 -14.13
C THR A 171 3.15 -5.57 -13.36
N CYS A 172 3.11 -5.60 -12.03
CA CYS A 172 4.19 -5.18 -11.14
C CYS A 172 4.53 -6.19 -10.02
N PHE A 173 3.84 -7.33 -9.96
CA PHE A 173 4.00 -8.34 -8.91
C PHE A 173 3.82 -9.76 -9.46
N CYS A 174 4.73 -10.67 -9.12
CA CYS A 174 4.72 -12.04 -9.62
C CYS A 174 5.30 -13.01 -8.58
N PRO A 175 4.45 -13.71 -7.82
CA PRO A 175 4.88 -14.83 -6.99
C PRO A 175 5.46 -15.96 -7.85
N LEU A 176 6.61 -16.49 -7.43
CA LEU A 176 7.35 -17.53 -8.14
C LEU A 176 7.55 -18.76 -7.25
N ALA A 177 7.80 -19.91 -7.88
CA ALA A 177 8.07 -21.17 -7.18
C ALA A 177 9.26 -21.05 -6.20
N GLY A 178 9.24 -21.83 -5.11
CA GLY A 178 10.30 -21.80 -4.09
C GLY A 178 10.31 -20.54 -3.23
N GLY A 179 9.15 -19.89 -3.09
CA GLY A 179 8.92 -18.72 -2.25
C GLY A 179 9.52 -17.41 -2.77
N TYR A 180 10.00 -17.39 -4.02
CA TYR A 180 10.54 -16.17 -4.65
C TYR A 180 9.42 -15.21 -5.04
N LEU A 181 9.74 -13.91 -5.06
CA LEU A 181 8.87 -12.86 -5.53
C LEU A 181 9.61 -11.95 -6.50
N LEU A 182 9.08 -11.81 -7.71
CA LEU A 182 9.52 -10.81 -8.69
C LEU A 182 8.55 -9.63 -8.63
N TYR A 183 9.01 -8.43 -8.27
CA TYR A 183 8.12 -7.28 -8.14
C TYR A 183 8.83 -5.93 -8.33
N TYR A 184 8.05 -4.89 -8.63
CA TYR A 184 8.49 -3.51 -8.77
C TYR A 184 8.00 -2.66 -7.59
N PRO A 185 8.83 -2.40 -6.56
CA PRO A 185 8.42 -1.69 -5.34
C PRO A 185 7.74 -0.33 -5.52
N PRO A 186 8.16 0.55 -6.46
CA PRO A 186 7.54 1.86 -6.64
C PRO A 186 6.09 1.84 -7.17
N ALA A 187 5.55 0.69 -7.58
CA ALA A 187 4.13 0.56 -7.91
C ALA A 187 3.22 0.54 -6.67
N PHE A 188 3.79 0.39 -5.47
CA PHE A 188 3.07 0.20 -4.21
C PHE A 188 3.29 1.37 -3.25
N ASP A 189 2.33 1.60 -2.34
CA ASP A 189 2.56 2.53 -1.22
C ASP A 189 3.50 1.93 -0.15
N SER A 190 3.88 2.77 0.83
CA SER A 190 4.76 2.39 1.93
C SER A 190 4.19 1.25 2.79
N TYR A 191 2.88 1.27 3.07
CA TYR A 191 2.17 0.19 3.78
C TYR A 191 2.31 -1.15 3.04
N SER A 192 1.97 -1.18 1.76
CA SER A 192 1.97 -2.39 0.93
C SER A 192 3.38 -2.93 0.75
N ASN A 193 4.37 -2.06 0.53
CA ASN A 193 5.77 -2.47 0.50
C ASN A 193 6.18 -3.14 1.81
N ARG A 194 5.87 -2.54 2.97
CA ARG A 194 6.18 -3.12 4.28
C ARG A 194 5.53 -4.49 4.46
N LEU A 195 4.27 -4.65 4.05
CA LEU A 195 3.58 -5.95 4.11
C LEU A 195 4.32 -7.03 3.29
N ILE A 196 4.82 -6.66 2.10
CA ILE A 196 5.65 -7.53 1.27
C ILE A 196 6.96 -7.90 1.99
N GLU A 197 7.68 -6.92 2.56
CA GLU A 197 8.96 -7.18 3.27
C GLU A 197 8.78 -8.06 4.51
N LEU A 198 7.63 -7.96 5.19
CA LEU A 198 7.30 -8.80 6.35
C LEU A 198 7.02 -10.25 5.99
N ARG A 199 6.44 -10.49 4.80
CA ARG A 199 6.00 -11.83 4.36
C ARG A 199 7.06 -12.54 3.52
N ILE A 200 7.92 -11.81 2.81
CA ILE A 200 8.93 -12.36 1.90
C ILE A 200 10.33 -11.93 2.32
N ALA A 201 11.17 -12.90 2.66
CA ALA A 201 12.57 -12.70 3.06
C ALA A 201 13.38 -11.99 1.95
N GLU A 202 14.38 -11.21 2.34
CA GLU A 202 15.20 -10.38 1.43
C GLU A 202 15.84 -11.19 0.29
N GLU A 203 16.40 -12.36 0.61
CA GLU A 203 17.03 -13.27 -0.34
C GLU A 203 16.07 -13.88 -1.36
N LYS A 204 14.75 -13.80 -1.10
CA LYS A 204 13.68 -14.26 -1.99
C LYS A 204 13.05 -13.14 -2.80
N ARG A 205 13.41 -11.87 -2.53
CA ARG A 205 12.90 -10.70 -3.24
C ARG A 205 13.77 -10.36 -4.45
N ILE A 206 13.22 -10.55 -5.65
CA ILE A 206 13.81 -10.13 -6.91
C ILE A 206 13.19 -8.79 -7.31
N VAL A 207 13.77 -7.70 -6.78
CA VAL A 207 13.35 -6.34 -7.11
C VAL A 207 13.67 -6.02 -8.57
N VAL A 208 12.65 -5.62 -9.33
CA VAL A 208 12.74 -5.19 -10.72
C VAL A 208 13.04 -3.69 -10.77
N GLU A 209 13.87 -3.26 -11.72
CA GLU A 209 14.13 -1.85 -11.97
C GLU A 209 13.16 -1.30 -13.03
N GLU A 210 12.91 0.01 -13.03
CA GLU A 210 11.93 0.64 -13.92
C GLU A 210 12.10 0.27 -15.41
N PRO A 211 13.32 0.21 -15.99
CA PRO A 211 13.50 -0.15 -17.41
C PRO A 211 12.96 -1.54 -17.81
N ASP A 212 12.91 -2.47 -16.86
CA ASP A 212 12.33 -3.81 -17.04
C ASP A 212 10.85 -3.83 -16.65
N ALA A 213 10.47 -3.07 -15.61
CA ALA A 213 9.08 -2.96 -15.18
C ALA A 213 8.19 -2.44 -16.32
N VAL A 214 8.59 -1.37 -17.02
CA VAL A 214 7.84 -0.80 -18.15
C VAL A 214 7.79 -1.71 -19.39
N LYS A 215 8.59 -2.78 -19.42
CA LYS A 215 8.52 -3.84 -20.43
C LYS A 215 7.68 -5.03 -19.97
N PHE A 216 6.96 -4.89 -18.85
CA PHE A 216 6.12 -5.91 -18.25
C PHE A 216 6.92 -7.13 -17.76
N ALA A 217 8.11 -6.91 -17.20
CA ALA A 217 8.92 -8.00 -16.65
C ALA A 217 8.23 -8.79 -15.53
N CYS A 218 7.38 -8.13 -14.71
CA CYS A 218 6.60 -8.82 -13.68
C CYS A 218 5.39 -9.56 -14.26
N ASN A 219 4.96 -9.26 -15.49
CA ASN A 219 3.82 -9.92 -16.12
C ASN A 219 4.25 -11.26 -16.74
N ALA A 220 4.67 -12.18 -15.88
CA ALA A 220 5.35 -13.42 -16.24
C ALA A 220 4.54 -14.65 -15.82
N VAL A 221 4.64 -15.72 -16.63
CA VAL A 221 4.02 -17.02 -16.37
C VAL A 221 5.07 -17.94 -15.77
N ASN A 222 4.88 -18.33 -14.51
CA ASN A 222 5.75 -19.30 -13.85
C ASN A 222 5.15 -20.72 -13.89
N ILE A 223 5.89 -21.64 -14.50
CA ILE A 223 5.58 -23.08 -14.54
C ILE A 223 6.78 -23.82 -13.99
N ASN A 224 6.68 -24.26 -12.73
CA ASN A 224 7.79 -24.88 -12.00
C ASN A 224 9.03 -23.95 -11.99
N GLN A 225 10.16 -24.40 -12.55
CA GLN A 225 11.40 -23.64 -12.63
C GLN A 225 11.51 -22.80 -13.91
N THR A 226 10.54 -22.86 -14.82
CA THR A 226 10.53 -22.01 -16.02
C THR A 226 9.71 -20.74 -15.76
N ILE A 227 10.21 -19.60 -16.24
CA ILE A 227 9.48 -18.34 -16.28
C ILE A 227 9.40 -17.88 -17.74
N ILE A 228 8.17 -17.71 -18.24
CA ILE A 228 7.89 -17.23 -19.60
C ILE A 228 7.42 -15.77 -19.51
N MET A 229 8.09 -14.88 -20.24
CA MET A 229 7.83 -13.44 -20.15
C MET A 229 8.16 -12.70 -21.45
N ASN A 230 7.84 -11.41 -21.51
CA ASN A 230 8.32 -10.52 -22.56
C ASN A 230 9.84 -10.29 -22.45
N GLN A 231 10.40 -9.50 -23.37
CA GLN A 231 11.83 -9.17 -23.37
C GLN A 231 12.25 -8.38 -22.13
N ILE A 232 13.35 -8.81 -21.50
CA ILE A 232 13.95 -8.20 -20.30
C ILE A 232 15.44 -7.90 -20.48
N SER A 233 16.02 -7.16 -19.55
CA SER A 233 17.45 -6.89 -19.50
C SER A 233 18.28 -8.15 -19.19
N GLU A 234 19.53 -8.15 -19.66
CA GLU A 234 20.50 -9.21 -19.33
C GLU A 234 20.75 -9.31 -17.82
N SER A 235 20.75 -8.16 -17.12
CA SER A 235 20.92 -8.09 -15.67
C SER A 235 19.80 -8.85 -14.93
N LEU A 236 18.54 -8.57 -15.29
CA LEU A 236 17.40 -9.27 -14.68
C LEU A 236 17.40 -10.76 -15.03
N GLN A 237 17.72 -11.10 -16.29
CA GLN A 237 17.82 -12.50 -16.71
C GLN A 237 18.88 -13.26 -15.89
N GLN A 238 20.05 -12.66 -15.66
CA GLN A 238 21.10 -13.27 -14.86
C GLN A 238 20.66 -13.47 -13.39
N ARG A 239 19.93 -12.51 -12.81
CA ARG A 239 19.40 -12.64 -11.44
C ARG A 239 18.38 -13.77 -11.32
N LEU A 240 17.48 -13.92 -12.30
CA LEU A 240 16.52 -15.03 -12.36
C LEU A 240 17.22 -16.39 -12.51
N ASN A 241 18.21 -16.46 -13.41
CA ASN A 241 19.02 -17.68 -13.59
C ASN A 241 19.79 -18.06 -12.31
N ASN A 242 20.37 -17.08 -11.61
CA ASN A 242 21.07 -17.30 -10.34
C ASN A 242 20.12 -17.78 -9.23
N ALA A 243 18.84 -17.41 -9.29
CA ALA A 243 17.79 -17.92 -8.40
C ALA A 243 17.28 -19.32 -8.81
N GLY A 244 17.82 -19.91 -9.90
CA GLY A 244 17.51 -21.25 -10.35
C GLY A 244 16.38 -21.36 -11.37
N PHE A 245 15.95 -20.24 -11.96
CA PHE A 245 14.91 -20.24 -12.99
C PHE A 245 15.48 -20.31 -14.41
N GLU A 246 14.80 -21.04 -15.29
CA GLU A 246 14.99 -20.96 -16.74
C GLU A 246 14.10 -19.84 -17.30
N VAL A 247 14.69 -18.82 -17.92
CA VAL A 247 13.94 -17.71 -18.52
C VAL A 247 13.70 -17.94 -20.01
N VAL A 248 12.43 -17.98 -20.41
CA VAL A 248 11.97 -18.05 -21.80
C VAL A 248 11.36 -16.70 -22.18
N GLN A 249 12.00 -16.00 -23.12
CA GLN A 249 11.53 -14.69 -23.59
C GLN A 249 10.76 -14.85 -24.91
N THR A 250 9.53 -14.35 -24.96
CA THR A 250 8.69 -14.31 -26.17
C THR A 250 8.26 -12.87 -26.44
N PRO A 251 8.47 -12.31 -27.64
CA PRO A 251 8.08 -10.94 -27.93
C PRO A 251 6.55 -10.78 -27.88
N LEU A 252 6.06 -9.83 -27.07
CA LEU A 252 4.63 -9.58 -26.89
C LEU A 252 4.24 -8.11 -27.14
N SER A 253 5.03 -7.42 -27.96
CA SER A 253 4.91 -5.98 -28.18
C SER A 253 3.54 -5.51 -28.67
N GLU A 254 2.78 -6.35 -29.38
CA GLU A 254 1.44 -5.99 -29.84
C GLU A 254 0.42 -5.98 -28.70
N PHE A 255 0.60 -6.82 -27.67
CA PHE A 255 -0.23 -6.85 -26.47
C PHE A 255 0.15 -5.75 -25.47
N LEU A 256 1.43 -5.35 -25.44
CA LEU A 256 1.88 -4.19 -24.64
C LEU A 256 1.14 -2.90 -25.04
N LYS A 257 0.68 -2.77 -26.30
CA LYS A 257 -0.13 -1.63 -26.76
C LYS A 257 -1.50 -1.54 -26.08
N ALA A 258 -2.03 -2.66 -25.60
CA ALA A 258 -3.24 -2.71 -24.78
C ALA A 258 -2.93 -2.73 -23.27
N GLY A 259 -1.65 -2.71 -22.89
CA GLY A 259 -1.22 -2.74 -21.50
C GLY A 259 -1.25 -4.13 -20.85
N GLY A 260 -0.97 -5.19 -21.62
CA GLY A 260 -0.83 -6.56 -21.11
C GLY A 260 0.34 -7.33 -21.74
N ALA A 261 0.78 -8.41 -21.09
CA ALA A 261 1.84 -9.29 -21.61
C ALA A 261 1.55 -10.77 -21.30
N ALA A 262 2.58 -11.56 -20.94
CA ALA A 262 2.48 -13.02 -20.90
C ALA A 262 1.47 -13.51 -19.86
N LYS A 263 1.54 -12.98 -18.63
CA LYS A 263 0.64 -13.36 -17.54
C LYS A 263 -0.81 -12.93 -17.84
N CYS A 264 -1.04 -11.72 -18.34
CA CYS A 264 -2.38 -11.24 -18.66
C CYS A 264 -3.11 -12.16 -19.66
N LEU A 265 -2.37 -12.74 -20.61
CA LEU A 265 -2.90 -13.66 -21.63
C LEU A 265 -3.22 -15.07 -21.10
N THR A 266 -3.04 -15.31 -19.79
CA THR A 266 -3.15 -16.64 -19.19
C THR A 266 -3.89 -16.62 -17.85
N LEU A 267 -4.70 -17.64 -17.61
CA LEU A 267 -5.26 -17.93 -16.28
C LEU A 267 -4.95 -19.37 -15.90
N ARG A 268 -4.27 -19.59 -14.77
CA ARG A 268 -4.12 -20.95 -14.22
C ARG A 268 -5.43 -21.37 -13.56
N VAL A 269 -5.99 -22.50 -13.98
CA VAL A 269 -7.34 -22.96 -13.57
C VAL A 269 -7.31 -24.17 -12.64
N ASN A 270 -6.12 -24.66 -12.25
CA ASN A 270 -5.95 -25.69 -11.23
C ASN A 270 -4.92 -25.28 -10.19
N GLU A 271 -5.26 -24.23 -9.43
CA GLU A 271 -4.49 -23.86 -8.25
C GLU A 271 -4.81 -24.83 -7.09
N PRO A 272 -3.78 -25.42 -6.45
CA PRO A 272 -3.97 -26.40 -5.39
C PRO A 272 -4.52 -25.74 -4.11
N VAL A 273 -5.34 -26.49 -3.37
CA VAL A 273 -5.87 -26.09 -2.06
C VAL A 273 -4.99 -26.70 -0.97
N LEU A 274 -4.61 -25.90 0.02
CA LEU A 274 -3.98 -26.38 1.24
C LEU A 274 -5.05 -26.53 2.34
N GLU A 275 -5.08 -27.67 3.03
CA GLU A 275 -6.11 -27.96 4.04
C GLU A 275 -6.00 -27.05 5.29
N ASP A 276 -4.79 -26.57 5.62
CA ASP A 276 -4.53 -25.76 6.81
C ASP A 276 -4.68 -24.24 6.57
N VAL A 277 -5.06 -23.83 5.36
CA VAL A 277 -5.29 -22.42 5.01
C VAL A 277 -6.78 -22.15 5.02
N HIS A 278 -7.19 -21.10 5.73
CA HIS A 278 -8.60 -20.72 5.87
C HIS A 278 -8.80 -19.22 5.65
N ALA A 279 -10.06 -18.84 5.45
CA ALA A 279 -10.48 -17.45 5.27
C ALA A 279 -9.97 -16.55 6.40
N SER A 280 -9.13 -15.58 6.03
CA SER A 280 -8.72 -14.49 6.90
C SER A 280 -8.50 -13.24 6.06
N THR A 281 -8.87 -12.08 6.59
CA THR A 281 -8.55 -10.81 5.96
C THR A 281 -8.34 -9.74 7.03
N PRO A 282 -7.29 -8.92 6.92
CA PRO A 282 -7.09 -7.78 7.81
C PRO A 282 -8.04 -6.61 7.50
N VAL A 283 -8.78 -6.67 6.39
CA VAL A 283 -9.67 -5.59 5.96
C VAL A 283 -10.73 -5.33 7.03
N GLU A 284 -10.76 -4.10 7.54
CA GLU A 284 -11.77 -3.64 8.49
C GLU A 284 -12.74 -2.69 7.81
N SER A 285 -14.00 -2.71 8.25
CA SER A 285 -15.00 -1.71 7.88
C SER A 285 -15.65 -1.09 9.11
N ARG A 286 -15.97 0.20 9.03
CA ARG A 286 -16.74 0.96 10.05
C ARG A 286 -17.73 1.88 9.38
N THR A 287 -18.86 2.13 10.01
CA THR A 287 -19.79 3.17 9.56
C THR A 287 -19.57 4.44 10.38
N ILE A 288 -19.51 5.57 9.68
CA ILE A 288 -19.45 6.90 10.29
C ILE A 288 -20.66 7.72 9.86
N GLN A 289 -20.99 8.69 10.68
CA GLN A 289 -22.00 9.71 10.40
C GLN A 289 -21.35 11.09 10.35
N LEU A 290 -21.61 11.82 9.27
CA LEU A 290 -21.22 13.21 9.07
C LEU A 290 -22.48 14.08 9.08
N ASN A 291 -22.43 15.21 9.79
CA ASN A 291 -23.51 16.19 9.85
C ASN A 291 -22.96 17.61 9.67
N GLY A 292 -23.68 18.46 8.93
CA GLY A 292 -23.33 19.88 8.73
C GLY A 292 -23.67 20.38 7.32
N HIS A 293 -23.06 21.49 6.89
CA HIS A 293 -23.15 21.95 5.50
C HIS A 293 -22.24 21.13 4.56
N LEU A 294 -22.56 19.83 4.41
CA LEU A 294 -21.70 18.82 3.78
C LEU A 294 -21.26 19.18 2.34
N LEU A 295 -22.16 19.77 1.54
CA LEU A 295 -21.89 20.16 0.16
C LEU A 295 -21.25 21.56 0.08
N ASP A 296 -21.83 22.56 0.75
CA ASP A 296 -21.41 23.97 0.62
C ASP A 296 -20.02 24.25 1.20
N ALA A 297 -19.68 23.57 2.29
CA ALA A 297 -18.38 23.65 2.95
C ALA A 297 -17.37 22.62 2.43
N GLY A 298 -17.82 21.68 1.59
CA GLY A 298 -16.98 20.61 1.05
C GLY A 298 -16.46 19.61 2.09
N ILE A 299 -17.13 19.50 3.25
CA ILE A 299 -16.73 18.56 4.32
C ILE A 299 -16.80 17.12 3.81
N MET A 300 -17.84 16.79 3.04
CA MET A 300 -17.99 15.45 2.47
C MET A 300 -16.81 15.12 1.56
N ASN A 301 -16.51 15.98 0.59
CA ASN A 301 -15.39 15.75 -0.34
C ASN A 301 -14.07 15.59 0.42
N LYS A 302 -13.76 16.49 1.37
CA LYS A 302 -12.56 16.37 2.22
C LYS A 302 -12.50 15.04 2.98
N ALA A 303 -13.63 14.57 3.51
CA ALA A 303 -13.68 13.30 4.21
C ALA A 303 -13.41 12.12 3.26
N LEU A 304 -14.03 12.10 2.08
CA LEU A 304 -13.84 11.05 1.08
C LEU A 304 -12.41 11.06 0.51
N ASP A 305 -11.86 12.23 0.22
CA ASP A 305 -10.49 12.42 -0.26
C ASP A 305 -9.50 11.90 0.79
N ASN A 306 -9.67 12.26 2.07
CA ASN A 306 -8.84 11.74 3.16
C ASN A 306 -8.91 10.20 3.24
N ILE A 307 -10.09 9.58 3.11
CA ILE A 307 -10.21 8.12 3.14
C ILE A 307 -9.35 7.48 2.04
N VAL A 308 -9.49 7.96 0.80
CA VAL A 308 -8.77 7.40 -0.35
C VAL A 308 -7.28 7.71 -0.27
N GLU A 309 -6.87 8.92 0.07
CA GLU A 309 -5.47 9.32 0.17
C GLU A 309 -4.69 8.45 1.17
N ASN A 310 -5.27 8.14 2.33
CA ASN A 310 -4.68 7.25 3.33
C ASN A 310 -4.83 5.75 3.00
N GLY A 311 -5.39 5.40 1.84
CA GLY A 311 -5.40 4.01 1.34
C GLY A 311 -6.62 3.19 1.74
N GLY A 312 -7.66 3.82 2.28
CA GLY A 312 -8.96 3.20 2.46
C GLY A 312 -9.85 3.30 1.22
N SER A 313 -11.04 2.74 1.34
CA SER A 313 -12.15 2.91 0.41
C SER A 313 -13.42 3.30 1.16
N PHE A 314 -14.44 3.72 0.44
CA PHE A 314 -15.71 4.11 1.05
C PHE A 314 -16.93 3.72 0.23
N LYS A 315 -18.06 3.63 0.93
CA LYS A 315 -19.39 3.51 0.34
C LYS A 315 -20.37 4.43 1.08
N VAL A 316 -20.95 5.39 0.36
CA VAL A 316 -22.03 6.22 0.92
C VAL A 316 -23.30 5.37 1.02
N LEU A 317 -23.80 5.19 2.25
CA LEU A 317 -24.97 4.35 2.53
C LEU A 317 -26.27 5.15 2.36
N ASN A 318 -26.29 6.39 2.84
CA ASN A 318 -27.38 7.33 2.66
C ASN A 318 -26.86 8.78 2.68
N PHE A 319 -27.67 9.67 2.13
CA PHE A 319 -27.42 11.10 2.13
C PHE A 319 -28.75 11.85 2.24
N ASP A 320 -28.98 12.47 3.39
CA ASP A 320 -30.16 13.28 3.69
C ASP A 320 -29.82 14.76 3.47
N LEU A 321 -30.32 15.30 2.35
CA LEU A 321 -30.07 16.68 1.96
C LEU A 321 -30.91 17.66 2.79
N GLY A 322 -30.26 18.71 3.31
CA GLY A 322 -30.94 19.81 3.97
C GLY A 322 -31.98 20.49 3.06
N ILE A 323 -33.16 20.80 3.60
CA ILE A 323 -34.29 21.35 2.84
C ILE A 323 -33.97 22.76 2.31
N GLU A 324 -33.40 23.60 3.17
CA GLU A 324 -33.02 24.98 2.84
C GLU A 324 -31.49 25.11 2.82
N ARG A 325 -30.97 26.19 2.23
CA ARG A 325 -29.52 26.48 2.19
C ARG A 325 -28.86 26.52 3.58
N GLN A 326 -29.60 26.89 4.62
CA GLN A 326 -29.13 26.94 6.00
C GLN A 326 -29.48 25.66 6.79
N SER A 327 -30.15 24.69 6.17
CA SER A 327 -30.36 23.37 6.77
C SER A 327 -29.09 22.54 6.69
N THR A 328 -28.80 21.81 7.75
CA THR A 328 -27.71 20.83 7.76
C THR A 328 -28.12 19.59 6.96
N SER A 329 -27.14 18.98 6.30
CA SER A 329 -27.27 17.66 5.67
C SER A 329 -26.65 16.60 6.57
N ALA A 330 -27.08 15.35 6.42
CA ALA A 330 -26.53 14.20 7.12
C ALA A 330 -26.14 13.11 6.11
N ALA A 331 -25.04 12.42 6.35
CA ALA A 331 -24.60 11.30 5.52
C ALA A 331 -24.05 10.18 6.39
N GLN A 332 -24.38 8.93 6.05
CA GLN A 332 -23.72 7.75 6.59
C GLN A 332 -22.79 7.18 5.54
N VAL A 333 -21.54 6.96 5.93
CA VAL A 333 -20.49 6.45 5.06
C VAL A 333 -19.88 5.22 5.71
N ARG A 334 -19.87 4.10 4.98
CA ARG A 334 -19.06 2.95 5.35
C ARG A 334 -17.64 3.19 4.84
N VAL A 335 -16.69 3.20 5.75
CA VAL A 335 -15.26 3.32 5.49
C VAL A 335 -14.64 1.93 5.61
N SER A 336 -13.76 1.57 4.70
CA SER A 336 -12.99 0.34 4.73
C SER A 336 -11.50 0.64 4.63
N ALA A 337 -10.68 -0.15 5.33
CA ALA A 337 -9.22 -0.01 5.33
C ALA A 337 -8.57 -1.38 5.18
N PRO A 338 -7.36 -1.47 4.59
CA PRO A 338 -6.67 -2.74 4.36
C PRO A 338 -6.25 -3.43 5.66
N ASP A 339 -6.06 -2.68 6.75
CA ASP A 339 -5.76 -3.19 8.08
C ASP A 339 -6.20 -2.20 9.19
N HIS A 340 -5.88 -2.56 10.43
CA HIS A 340 -6.17 -1.76 11.61
C HIS A 340 -5.39 -0.45 11.68
N ASP A 341 -4.09 -0.47 11.39
CA ASP A 341 -3.22 0.71 11.47
C ASP A 341 -3.72 1.81 10.49
N VAL A 342 -4.10 1.43 9.26
CA VAL A 342 -4.67 2.34 8.27
C VAL A 342 -6.08 2.80 8.65
N MET A 343 -6.92 1.92 9.20
CA MET A 343 -8.26 2.32 9.68
C MET A 343 -8.15 3.42 10.73
N GLU A 344 -7.24 3.27 11.68
CA GLU A 344 -7.09 4.24 12.77
C GLU A 344 -6.60 5.61 12.26
N GLU A 345 -5.71 5.63 11.28
CA GLU A 345 -5.25 6.88 10.62
C GLU A 345 -6.40 7.61 9.94
N ILE A 346 -7.21 6.88 9.18
CA ILE A 346 -8.40 7.42 8.52
C ILE A 346 -9.37 7.95 9.56
N MET A 347 -9.69 7.16 10.59
CA MET A 347 -10.65 7.53 11.63
C MET A 347 -10.21 8.78 12.40
N THR A 348 -8.93 8.92 12.71
CA THR A 348 -8.39 10.11 13.39
C THR A 348 -8.67 11.39 12.57
N GLN A 349 -8.43 11.35 11.26
CA GLN A 349 -8.68 12.49 10.37
C GLN A 349 -10.19 12.78 10.21
N LEU A 350 -11.01 11.73 10.18
CA LEU A 350 -12.46 11.87 10.10
C LEU A 350 -13.06 12.43 11.40
N ILE A 351 -12.57 12.01 12.57
CA ILE A 351 -12.95 12.55 13.88
C ILE A 351 -12.63 14.05 13.97
N ASP A 352 -11.49 14.48 13.42
CA ASP A 352 -11.14 15.90 13.31
C ASP A 352 -12.13 16.68 12.44
N LEU A 353 -12.62 16.07 11.35
CA LEU A 353 -13.69 16.65 10.52
C LEU A 353 -15.08 16.62 11.20
N GLY A 354 -15.18 16.01 12.38
CA GLY A 354 -16.42 15.91 13.16
C GLY A 354 -17.27 14.68 12.81
N ALA A 355 -16.68 13.66 12.18
CA ALA A 355 -17.31 12.36 12.04
C ALA A 355 -17.56 11.74 13.42
N VAL A 356 -18.68 11.06 13.55
CA VAL A 356 -19.06 10.32 14.77
C VAL A 356 -19.54 8.93 14.38
N ALA A 357 -19.41 7.96 15.29
CA ALA A 357 -20.06 6.67 15.13
C ALA A 357 -21.61 6.86 15.12
N PRO A 358 -22.35 6.06 14.31
CA PRO A 358 -23.80 6.04 14.37
C PRO A 358 -24.29 5.74 15.79
N PRO A 359 -25.45 6.29 16.23
CA PRO A 359 -25.97 6.10 17.59
C PRO A 359 -26.03 4.65 18.08
N GLN A 360 -26.20 3.69 17.16
CA GLN A 360 -26.29 2.26 17.45
C GLN A 360 -24.92 1.58 17.68
N GLU A 361 -23.84 2.20 17.20
CA GLU A 361 -22.47 1.68 17.27
C GLU A 361 -21.59 2.46 18.27
N VAL A 362 -22.12 3.51 18.89
CA VAL A 362 -21.34 4.30 19.86
C VAL A 362 -21.07 3.48 21.11
N CYS A 363 -19.80 3.21 21.37
CA CYS A 363 -19.30 2.53 22.56
C CYS A 363 -18.45 3.46 23.43
N ASP A 364 -18.18 3.02 24.67
CA ASP A 364 -17.22 3.67 25.56
C ASP A 364 -15.79 3.48 25.05
N LEU A 365 -14.91 4.41 25.40
CA LEU A 365 -13.51 4.36 24.99
C LEU A 365 -12.79 3.15 25.61
N LYS A 366 -11.79 2.65 24.90
CA LYS A 366 -10.88 1.62 25.42
C LYS A 366 -9.72 2.28 26.14
N THR A 367 -9.32 1.72 27.29
CA THR A 367 -8.13 2.18 28.01
C THR A 367 -7.17 1.04 28.28
N GLU A 368 -5.89 1.37 28.26
CA GLU A 368 -4.82 0.50 28.74
C GLU A 368 -4.02 1.20 29.84
N THR A 369 -3.45 0.40 30.75
CA THR A 369 -2.68 0.93 31.88
C THR A 369 -1.22 1.13 31.49
N VAL A 370 -0.67 2.29 31.81
CA VAL A 370 0.75 2.59 31.61
C VAL A 370 1.61 1.65 32.47
N ALA A 371 2.41 0.81 31.81
CA ALA A 371 3.31 -0.14 32.46
C ALA A 371 4.69 0.47 32.83
N LYS A 372 5.13 1.51 32.10
CA LYS A 372 6.44 2.16 32.29
C LYS A 372 6.26 3.68 32.28
N ALA A 373 6.82 4.35 33.29
CA ALA A 373 6.75 5.81 33.37
C ALA A 373 7.33 6.46 32.11
N GLY A 374 6.61 7.44 31.58
CA GLY A 374 7.01 8.16 30.39
C GLY A 374 6.78 7.42 29.06
N VAL A 375 6.01 6.32 29.06
CA VAL A 375 5.74 5.45 27.88
C VAL A 375 4.24 5.14 27.84
N ALA A 376 3.59 5.49 26.73
CA ALA A 376 2.19 5.13 26.51
C ALA A 376 2.03 3.65 26.13
N PRO A 377 0.86 3.04 26.36
CA PRO A 377 0.50 1.75 25.80
C PRO A 377 0.67 1.71 24.27
N ASP A 378 0.65 0.50 23.72
CA ASP A 378 0.48 0.38 22.26
C ASP A 378 -0.88 0.95 21.85
N ASP A 379 -0.96 1.42 20.60
CA ASP A 379 -2.22 1.92 20.04
C ASP A 379 -2.84 3.15 20.76
N PHE A 380 -2.04 3.93 21.49
CA PHE A 380 -2.55 5.12 22.17
C PHE A 380 -3.05 6.19 21.19
N TYR A 381 -4.20 6.79 21.51
CA TYR A 381 -4.74 7.89 20.71
C TYR A 381 -3.85 9.15 20.80
N VAL A 382 -3.52 9.75 19.65
CA VAL A 382 -2.75 10.98 19.56
C VAL A 382 -3.69 12.18 19.52
N SER A 383 -3.64 13.03 20.55
CA SER A 383 -4.52 14.19 20.66
C SER A 383 -4.19 15.29 19.65
N THR A 384 -5.21 16.06 19.28
CA THR A 384 -5.10 17.18 18.34
C THR A 384 -5.27 18.53 19.05
N ILE A 385 -5.18 19.64 18.33
CA ILE A 385 -5.38 20.99 18.93
C ILE A 385 -6.85 21.26 19.30
N TYR A 386 -7.78 20.46 18.81
CA TYR A 386 -9.20 20.76 18.84
C TYR A 386 -9.83 20.28 20.16
N PRO A 387 -10.90 20.96 20.66
CA PRO A 387 -11.60 20.48 21.84
C PRO A 387 -12.17 19.08 21.63
N THR A 388 -11.78 18.15 22.50
CA THR A 388 -12.16 16.74 22.41
C THR A 388 -13.06 16.34 23.59
N GLU A 389 -14.02 15.45 23.32
CA GLU A 389 -14.78 14.73 24.33
C GLU A 389 -14.55 13.22 24.15
N VAL A 390 -14.51 12.50 25.27
CA VAL A 390 -14.37 11.06 25.32
C VAL A 390 -15.51 10.44 26.12
N ARG A 391 -15.95 9.23 25.76
CA ARG A 391 -17.11 8.56 26.35
C ARG A 391 -16.66 7.55 27.41
N VAL A 392 -16.95 7.85 28.67
CA VAL A 392 -16.64 7.05 29.86
C VAL A 392 -17.95 6.66 30.52
N ASN A 393 -18.20 5.38 30.78
CA ASN A 393 -19.40 4.89 31.47
C ASN A 393 -20.70 5.52 30.91
N ASP A 394 -20.89 5.44 29.60
CA ASP A 394 -22.01 6.02 28.86
C ASP A 394 -22.15 7.55 28.89
N GLN A 395 -21.13 8.28 29.37
CA GLN A 395 -21.15 9.74 29.47
C GLN A 395 -19.99 10.40 28.73
N TRP A 396 -20.28 11.48 27.99
CA TRP A 396 -19.27 12.30 27.34
C TRP A 396 -18.59 13.23 28.35
N VAL A 397 -17.29 13.04 28.51
CA VAL A 397 -16.41 13.81 29.40
C VAL A 397 -15.51 14.69 28.53
N LYS A 398 -15.45 15.99 28.85
CA LYS A 398 -14.58 16.94 28.17
C LYS A 398 -13.12 16.72 28.57
N VAL A 399 -12.24 16.63 27.58
CA VAL A 399 -10.80 16.50 27.79
C VAL A 399 -10.22 17.83 28.26
N GLN A 400 -9.51 17.80 29.38
CA GLN A 400 -8.82 18.94 29.97
C GLN A 400 -7.39 19.07 29.45
N ASN A 401 -6.80 20.27 29.54
CA ASN A 401 -5.43 20.55 29.10
C ASN A 401 -5.14 20.21 27.61
N GLN A 402 -6.15 20.38 26.75
CA GLN A 402 -6.09 20.04 25.32
C GLN A 402 -4.85 20.62 24.65
N ARG A 403 -4.17 19.77 23.89
CA ARG A 403 -2.99 20.10 23.09
C ARG A 403 -2.78 19.04 22.02
N MET A 404 -2.03 19.38 20.98
CA MET A 404 -1.53 18.37 20.05
C MET A 404 -0.41 17.53 20.66
N ASP A 405 -0.22 16.35 20.08
CA ASP A 405 0.90 15.44 20.32
C ASP A 405 0.97 14.93 21.77
N ALA A 406 -0.17 14.64 22.37
CA ALA A 406 -0.29 14.10 23.73
C ALA A 406 -1.17 12.84 23.75
N ALA A 407 -1.05 12.06 24.82
CA ALA A 407 -1.95 10.95 25.12
C ALA A 407 -3.12 11.46 25.99
N ILE A 408 -4.29 10.83 25.88
CA ILE A 408 -5.45 11.14 26.72
C ILE A 408 -5.47 10.16 27.90
N VAL A 409 -5.29 10.68 29.11
CA VAL A 409 -5.41 9.92 30.37
C VAL A 409 -6.81 10.11 30.94
N VAL A 410 -7.42 9.01 31.35
CA VAL A 410 -8.78 8.95 31.87
C VAL A 410 -8.75 8.42 33.30
N ASP A 411 -9.54 9.02 34.18
CA ASP A 411 -9.86 8.47 35.50
C ASP A 411 -11.34 8.07 35.50
N PRO A 412 -11.67 6.77 35.29
CA PRO A 412 -13.06 6.32 35.23
C PRO A 412 -13.83 6.50 36.54
N GLN A 413 -13.15 6.60 37.68
CA GLN A 413 -13.80 6.79 38.98
C GLN A 413 -14.17 8.25 39.20
N LYS A 414 -13.30 9.18 38.78
CA LYS A 414 -13.55 10.62 38.89
C LYS A 414 -14.30 11.21 37.70
N MET A 415 -14.51 10.43 36.64
CA MET A 415 -15.10 10.88 35.37
C MET A 415 -14.34 12.09 34.80
N THR A 416 -13.01 12.03 34.83
CA THR A 416 -12.13 13.10 34.29
C THR A 416 -11.25 12.56 33.18
N ALA A 417 -11.00 13.37 32.16
CA ALA A 417 -10.05 13.09 31.10
C ALA A 417 -9.10 14.28 30.91
N GLU A 418 -7.81 14.03 30.72
CA GLU A 418 -6.80 15.08 30.51
C GLU A 418 -5.75 14.66 29.48
N CYS A 419 -5.26 15.63 28.69
CA CYS A 419 -4.10 15.42 27.83
C CYS A 419 -2.80 15.47 28.63
N LYS A 420 -1.97 14.43 28.53
CA LYS A 420 -0.60 14.38 29.08
C LYS A 420 0.41 14.08 27.98
N LEU A 421 1.57 14.77 28.03
CA LEU A 421 2.70 14.42 27.18
C LEU A 421 3.25 13.05 27.55
N LEU A 422 3.82 12.34 26.57
CA LEU A 422 4.37 11.00 26.78
C LEU A 422 5.29 10.90 28.00
N ARG A 423 6.19 11.88 28.17
CA ARG A 423 7.15 11.93 29.30
C ARG A 423 6.51 12.13 30.68
N ASP A 424 5.29 12.64 30.72
CA ASP A 424 4.57 12.99 31.96
C ASP A 424 3.60 11.86 32.39
N LEU A 425 3.54 10.75 31.64
CA LEU A 425 2.75 9.57 31.98
C LEU A 425 3.34 8.83 33.17
N ALA A 426 2.50 8.49 34.15
CA ALA A 426 2.87 7.73 35.33
C ALA A 426 2.43 6.27 35.23
N VAL A 427 3.13 5.36 35.91
CA VAL A 427 2.70 3.96 36.02
C VAL A 427 1.33 3.90 36.70
N GLY A 428 0.39 3.18 36.11
CA GLY A 428 -0.99 3.11 36.58
C GLY A 428 -1.95 4.12 35.94
N ASP A 429 -1.46 5.09 35.17
CA ASP A 429 -2.34 5.96 34.37
C ASP A 429 -3.13 5.10 33.35
N HIS A 430 -4.44 5.32 33.23
CA HIS A 430 -5.27 4.70 32.20
C HIS A 430 -5.29 5.59 30.96
N VAL A 431 -4.61 5.16 29.89
CA VAL A 431 -4.49 5.90 28.64
C VAL A 431 -5.50 5.36 27.63
N MET A 432 -6.17 6.26 26.91
CA MET A 432 -7.05 5.91 25.80
C MET A 432 -6.28 5.24 24.66
N VAL A 433 -6.81 4.12 24.17
CA VAL A 433 -6.30 3.38 23.00
C VAL A 433 -7.37 3.25 21.92
N GLY A 434 -6.95 3.17 20.66
CA GLY A 434 -7.81 3.14 19.49
C GLY A 434 -8.62 4.43 19.29
N PHE A 435 -9.75 4.30 18.58
CA PHE A 435 -10.58 5.43 18.12
C PHE A 435 -12.05 5.33 18.56
N ASP A 436 -12.36 4.40 19.46
CA ASP A 436 -13.69 4.22 20.01
C ASP A 436 -14.00 5.25 21.10
N GLY A 437 -15.24 5.72 21.17
CA GLY A 437 -15.69 6.60 22.26
C GLY A 437 -15.03 7.98 22.27
N ILE A 438 -14.65 8.53 21.12
CA ILE A 438 -14.08 9.88 21.00
C ILE A 438 -14.82 10.72 19.97
N ARG A 439 -14.92 12.04 20.22
CA ARG A 439 -15.42 13.00 19.23
C ARG A 439 -14.78 14.37 19.41
N THR A 440 -14.69 15.12 18.32
CA THR A 440 -14.27 16.52 18.36
C THR A 440 -15.48 17.44 18.47
N VAL A 441 -15.42 18.42 19.38
CA VAL A 441 -16.44 19.46 19.54
C VAL A 441 -15.92 20.76 18.95
N ARG A 442 -16.22 20.99 17.66
CA ARG A 442 -15.96 22.28 16.98
C ARG A 442 -17.29 23.00 16.77
N GLN A 443 -17.26 24.33 16.82
CA GLN A 443 -18.39 25.13 16.36
C GLN A 443 -18.57 24.92 14.86
N ALA A 444 -19.82 24.95 14.38
CA ALA A 444 -20.14 24.70 12.96
C ALA A 444 -19.31 25.60 12.02
N GLU A 445 -19.15 26.87 12.38
CA GLU A 445 -18.37 27.86 11.62
C GLU A 445 -16.89 27.46 11.43
N ASP A 446 -16.27 26.81 12.42
CA ASP A 446 -14.86 26.37 12.33
C ASP A 446 -14.68 25.10 11.48
N ARG A 447 -15.74 24.26 11.38
CA ARG A 447 -15.75 23.09 10.48
C ARG A 447 -16.00 23.49 9.04
N GLU A 448 -16.77 24.56 8.85
CA GLU A 448 -17.34 24.96 7.57
C GLU A 448 -16.56 26.09 6.88
N GLN A 449 -15.47 26.57 7.49
CA GLN A 449 -14.59 27.57 6.89
C GLN A 449 -14.11 27.11 5.50
N ARG A 450 -14.59 27.84 4.47
CA ARG A 450 -14.12 27.71 3.09
C ARG A 450 -12.63 28.01 3.02
N ASN A 451 -11.91 27.12 2.34
CA ASN A 451 -10.49 27.18 1.98
C ASN A 451 -9.91 28.60 1.87
N GLY A 452 -9.43 29.14 2.98
CA GLY A 452 -8.31 30.07 2.95
C GLY A 452 -7.06 29.22 2.81
N LYS A 453 -6.53 29.06 1.59
CA LYS A 453 -5.20 28.49 1.35
C LYS A 453 -4.20 29.10 2.34
N LYS A 454 -3.82 28.33 3.35
CA LYS A 454 -2.52 28.44 4.00
C LYS A 454 -1.79 27.15 3.67
N GLU A 455 -1.44 27.00 2.39
CA GLU A 455 -0.32 26.15 2.02
C GLU A 455 0.89 26.68 2.77
N PHE A 456 1.38 25.93 3.75
CA PHE A 456 2.66 26.16 4.40
C PHE A 456 3.75 25.93 3.34
N THR A 457 4.03 26.96 2.55
CA THR A 457 5.13 26.97 1.58
C THR A 457 6.38 27.44 2.31
N PHE A 458 7.13 26.50 2.86
CA PHE A 458 8.50 26.75 3.26
C PHE A 458 9.42 26.16 2.18
N MET A 459 10.33 26.99 1.65
CA MET A 459 11.33 26.67 0.61
C MET A 459 10.91 26.89 -0.85
N GLY A 460 10.55 28.13 -1.17
CA GLY A 460 10.60 28.68 -2.53
C GLY A 460 11.80 29.62 -2.69
N SER A 461 13.02 29.10 -2.55
CA SER A 461 14.23 29.86 -2.91
C SER A 461 15.12 28.97 -3.77
N GLY A 462 14.93 29.07 -5.09
CA GLY A 462 15.83 28.46 -6.05
C GLY A 462 17.18 29.18 -6.02
N VAL A 463 18.22 28.45 -5.62
CA VAL A 463 19.60 28.78 -6.02
C VAL A 463 20.37 27.48 -6.19
N SER A 464 20.72 27.12 -7.43
CA SER A 464 22.12 26.95 -7.86
C SER A 464 22.23 26.28 -9.24
N SER A 465 23.31 26.61 -9.95
CA SER A 465 23.70 26.08 -11.25
C SER A 465 24.44 24.75 -11.12
N GLU A 466 23.87 23.68 -11.68
CA GLU A 466 24.33 22.28 -11.62
C GLU A 466 25.83 22.09 -11.91
N ARG A 467 26.41 22.92 -12.79
CA ARG A 467 27.84 22.82 -13.19
C ARG A 467 28.87 23.03 -12.08
N ARG A 468 28.52 23.63 -10.93
CA ARG A 468 29.47 23.83 -9.81
C ARG A 468 29.37 22.74 -8.74
N VAL A 469 28.27 22.01 -8.67
CA VAL A 469 28.05 20.99 -7.63
C VAL A 469 28.89 19.75 -7.90
N GLU A 470 28.96 19.28 -9.15
CA GLU A 470 29.71 18.07 -9.52
C GLU A 470 31.21 18.17 -9.17
N LEU A 471 31.86 19.28 -9.51
CA LEU A 471 33.29 19.50 -9.22
C LEU A 471 33.58 19.57 -7.71
N LEU A 472 32.68 20.18 -6.94
CA LEU A 472 32.77 20.23 -5.47
C LEU A 472 32.58 18.84 -4.86
N VAL A 473 31.64 18.05 -5.37
CA VAL A 473 31.40 16.67 -4.92
C VAL A 473 32.63 15.80 -5.19
N GLU A 474 33.26 15.91 -6.37
CA GLU A 474 34.47 15.16 -6.69
C GLU A 474 35.63 15.51 -5.73
N GLN A 475 35.83 16.80 -5.46
CA GLN A 475 36.85 17.25 -4.51
C GLN A 475 36.57 16.74 -3.09
N ILE A 476 35.34 16.89 -2.58
CA ILE A 476 34.96 16.42 -1.23
C ILE A 476 35.13 14.90 -1.13
N ALA A 477 34.70 14.14 -2.14
CA ALA A 477 34.84 12.68 -2.14
C ALA A 477 36.33 12.25 -2.10
N TRP A 478 37.19 12.96 -2.84
CA TRP A 478 38.63 12.71 -2.82
C TRP A 478 39.24 13.04 -1.45
N GLU A 479 38.90 14.19 -0.86
CA GLU A 479 39.37 14.61 0.47
C GLU A 479 38.90 13.64 1.57
N MET A 480 37.62 13.27 1.59
CA MET A 480 37.07 12.29 2.55
C MET A 480 37.80 10.95 2.48
N ARG A 481 38.12 10.48 1.26
CA ARG A 481 38.91 9.26 1.06
C ARG A 481 40.34 9.40 1.60
N GLN A 482 41.02 10.52 1.33
CA GLN A 482 42.36 10.75 1.86
C GLN A 482 42.38 10.77 3.38
N VAL A 483 41.43 11.47 4.01
CA VAL A 483 41.32 11.55 5.47
C VAL A 483 41.12 10.15 6.06
N ARG A 484 40.22 9.35 5.49
CA ARG A 484 39.99 7.96 5.93
C ARG A 484 41.24 7.09 5.77
N ASP A 485 41.87 7.12 4.60
CA ASP A 485 43.05 6.28 4.30
C ASP A 485 44.27 6.65 5.18
N GLN A 486 44.29 7.88 5.72
CA GLN A 486 45.30 8.37 6.68
C GLN A 486 44.92 8.15 8.16
N GLY A 487 43.75 7.57 8.45
CA GLY A 487 43.25 7.39 9.82
C GLY A 487 42.85 8.70 10.51
N GLY A 488 42.54 9.74 9.73
CA GLY A 488 41.93 10.98 10.23
C GLY A 488 40.45 10.78 10.61
N LYS A 489 39.81 11.85 11.09
CA LYS A 489 38.41 11.81 11.54
C LYS A 489 37.53 12.77 10.76
N VAL A 490 36.35 12.30 10.36
CA VAL A 490 35.30 13.08 9.69
C VAL A 490 34.06 13.15 10.57
N ALA A 491 33.61 14.36 10.88
CA ALA A 491 32.35 14.59 11.58
C ALA A 491 31.30 15.14 10.61
N VAL A 492 30.08 14.60 10.65
CA VAL A 492 28.94 15.05 9.86
C VAL A 492 27.92 15.73 10.77
N THR A 493 27.49 16.94 10.40
CA THR A 493 26.33 17.58 11.03
C THR A 493 25.15 17.52 10.09
N ALA A 494 24.03 16.93 10.52
CA ALA A 494 22.89 16.67 9.66
C ALA A 494 21.57 17.09 10.31
N GLY A 495 20.71 17.72 9.51
CA GLY A 495 19.34 18.10 9.89
C GLY A 495 18.29 17.17 9.27
N PRO A 496 17.01 17.29 9.68
CA PRO A 496 15.94 16.40 9.21
C PRO A 496 15.68 16.49 7.70
N VAL A 497 16.07 17.60 7.05
CA VAL A 497 16.00 17.76 5.58
C VAL A 497 16.76 16.66 4.84
N VAL A 498 17.86 16.13 5.41
CA VAL A 498 18.60 15.00 4.82
C VAL A 498 17.68 13.79 4.64
N ILE A 499 16.77 13.56 5.59
CA ILE A 499 15.80 12.48 5.53
C ILE A 499 14.72 12.84 4.51
N HIS A 500 14.11 14.03 4.63
CA HIS A 500 13.02 14.48 3.75
C HIS A 500 13.37 14.54 2.26
N THR A 501 14.65 14.70 1.90
CA THR A 501 15.11 14.70 0.49
C THR A 501 15.61 13.34 0.02
N GLY A 502 15.39 12.25 0.77
CA GLY A 502 15.84 10.90 0.41
C GLY A 502 17.34 10.65 0.60
N GLY A 503 18.05 11.53 1.30
CA GLY A 503 19.49 11.43 1.55
C GLY A 503 19.90 10.39 2.60
N ALA A 504 18.93 9.86 3.37
CA ALA A 504 19.18 8.94 4.48
C ALA A 504 19.99 7.71 4.07
N GLN A 505 19.62 7.06 2.95
CA GLN A 505 20.32 5.86 2.46
C GLN A 505 21.78 6.14 2.08
N HIS A 506 22.06 7.33 1.55
CA HIS A 506 23.41 7.73 1.14
C HIS A 506 24.26 8.04 2.37
N LEU A 507 23.70 8.74 3.36
CA LEU A 507 24.38 9.01 4.62
C LEU A 507 24.65 7.71 5.41
N ALA A 508 23.66 6.82 5.50
CA ALA A 508 23.81 5.49 6.11
C ALA A 508 24.94 4.69 5.43
N LYS A 509 25.02 4.73 4.09
CA LYS A 509 26.12 4.11 3.35
C LYS A 509 27.48 4.72 3.69
N LEU A 510 27.60 6.05 3.78
CA LEU A 510 28.85 6.70 4.17
C LEU A 510 29.33 6.29 5.56
N ILE A 511 28.41 6.14 6.51
CA ILE A 511 28.71 5.65 7.87
C ILE A 511 29.20 4.19 7.80
N ARG A 512 28.46 3.33 7.11
CA ARG A 512 28.80 1.91 6.95
C ARG A 512 30.14 1.68 6.27
N ASP A 513 30.46 2.50 5.26
CA ASP A 513 31.70 2.39 4.49
C ASP A 513 32.90 3.07 5.21
N GLY A 514 32.71 3.54 6.45
CA GLY A 514 33.75 4.07 7.32
C GLY A 514 34.23 5.48 6.96
N TYR A 515 33.39 6.29 6.30
CA TYR A 515 33.72 7.68 5.96
C TYR A 515 33.24 8.71 7.00
N VAL A 516 32.55 8.27 8.05
CA VAL A 516 31.98 9.13 9.10
C VAL A 516 32.36 8.59 10.47
N ASP A 517 33.08 9.37 11.25
CA ASP A 517 33.56 9.02 12.59
C ASP A 517 32.71 9.61 13.71
N ALA A 518 31.90 10.62 13.43
CA ALA A 518 30.94 11.19 14.37
C ALA A 518 29.74 11.81 13.63
N LEU A 519 28.55 11.63 14.18
CA LEU A 519 27.32 12.28 13.71
C LEU A 519 26.84 13.29 14.77
N LEU A 520 26.63 14.54 14.35
CA LEU A 520 26.08 15.60 15.19
C LEU A 520 24.69 15.98 14.67
N GLY A 521 23.67 15.91 15.52
CA GLY A 521 22.29 16.17 15.11
C GLY A 521 21.43 16.72 16.23
N GLY A 522 20.14 16.84 15.94
CA GLY A 522 19.11 17.08 16.95
C GLY A 522 18.09 15.95 16.95
N ASN A 523 17.14 15.98 17.88
CA ASN A 523 16.11 14.94 18.01
C ASN A 523 15.38 14.67 16.68
N ALA A 524 15.12 15.71 15.87
CA ALA A 524 14.33 15.59 14.65
C ALA A 524 14.96 14.64 13.62
N ILE A 525 16.27 14.74 13.34
CA ILE A 525 16.90 13.84 12.35
C ILE A 525 16.84 12.38 12.82
N ALA A 526 17.07 12.13 14.10
CA ALA A 526 17.02 10.77 14.65
C ALA A 526 15.61 10.19 14.56
N VAL A 527 14.57 10.96 14.94
CA VAL A 527 13.20 10.46 14.87
C VAL A 527 12.77 10.25 13.42
N HIS A 528 13.07 11.17 12.51
CA HIS A 528 12.69 11.03 11.09
C HIS A 528 13.42 9.88 10.39
N ASP A 529 14.70 9.64 10.70
CA ASP A 529 15.43 8.50 10.18
C ASP A 529 14.80 7.17 10.63
N ILE A 530 14.48 7.08 11.93
CA ILE A 530 13.84 5.88 12.49
C ILE A 530 12.41 5.72 11.96
N GLU A 531 11.66 6.82 11.80
CA GLU A 531 10.33 6.84 11.18
C GLU A 531 10.38 6.32 9.74
N GLN A 532 11.32 6.81 8.93
CA GLN A 532 11.52 6.33 7.58
C GLN A 532 11.90 4.84 7.57
N ALA A 533 12.77 4.41 8.48
CA ALA A 533 13.22 3.03 8.57
C ALA A 533 12.11 2.05 8.99
N MET A 534 11.23 2.47 9.92
CA MET A 534 10.18 1.62 10.48
C MET A 534 8.86 1.66 9.70
N MET A 535 8.49 2.84 9.19
CA MET A 535 7.17 3.11 8.62
C MET A 535 7.21 3.55 7.15
N GLY A 536 8.39 3.92 6.62
CA GLY A 536 8.52 4.42 5.24
C GLY A 536 8.08 5.87 5.05
N THR A 537 7.71 6.57 6.12
CA THR A 537 7.25 7.97 6.09
C THR A 537 8.23 8.92 6.78
N SER A 538 8.12 10.21 6.50
CA SER A 538 8.83 11.25 7.25
C SER A 538 7.94 12.48 7.45
N LEU A 539 7.47 12.73 8.68
CA LEU A 539 6.52 13.81 9.04
C LEU A 539 5.25 13.84 8.17
N GLY A 540 4.74 12.69 7.74
CA GLY A 540 3.62 12.66 6.80
C GLY A 540 4.03 13.09 5.39
N VAL A 541 5.18 12.63 4.93
CA VAL A 541 5.53 12.59 3.51
C VAL A 541 5.86 11.13 3.21
N ASP A 542 5.24 10.56 2.19
CA ASP A 542 5.65 9.27 1.66
C ASP A 542 6.95 9.48 0.88
N MET A 543 8.03 8.88 1.38
CA MET A 543 9.38 9.13 0.88
C MET A 543 9.62 8.56 -0.53
N GLN A 544 8.82 7.60 -0.99
CA GLN A 544 8.93 7.08 -2.35
C GLN A 544 8.32 8.04 -3.37
N ARG A 545 7.26 8.76 -2.97
CA ARG A 545 6.46 9.60 -3.87
C ARG A 545 6.71 11.10 -3.74
N GLY A 546 7.30 11.53 -2.62
CA GLY A 546 7.54 12.95 -2.33
C GLY A 546 6.26 13.78 -2.17
N VAL A 547 5.12 13.12 -1.89
CA VAL A 547 3.84 13.78 -1.66
C VAL A 547 3.52 13.83 -0.17
N PRO A 548 2.92 14.94 0.32
CA PRO A 548 2.40 15.00 1.68
C PRO A 548 1.31 13.96 1.90
N VAL A 549 1.37 13.28 3.04
CA VAL A 549 0.38 12.39 3.62
C VAL A 549 -0.15 13.08 4.88
N SER A 550 -1.44 13.38 4.91
CA SER A 550 -2.10 13.93 6.09
C SER A 550 -1.95 12.97 7.28
N GLY A 551 -1.80 13.48 8.51
CA GLY A 551 -1.77 12.63 9.73
C GLY A 551 -0.40 12.08 10.17
N GLY A 552 0.70 12.33 9.45
CA GLY A 552 2.01 11.71 9.75
C GLY A 552 2.70 12.07 11.08
N HIS A 553 2.15 13.00 11.87
CA HIS A 553 2.62 13.23 13.25
C HIS A 553 2.41 12.00 14.15
N ARG A 554 1.47 11.12 13.80
CA ARG A 554 1.19 9.87 14.51
C ARG A 554 2.33 8.86 14.38
N HIS A 555 2.81 8.59 13.16
CA HIS A 555 4.00 7.75 12.94
C HIS A 555 5.20 8.26 13.74
N HIS A 556 5.39 9.58 13.70
CA HIS A 556 6.44 10.26 14.46
C HIS A 556 6.34 9.99 15.97
N LEU A 557 5.14 10.09 16.57
CA LEU A 557 4.94 9.79 17.98
C LEU A 557 5.03 8.30 18.32
N LYS A 558 4.54 7.40 17.44
CA LYS A 558 4.68 5.94 17.61
C LYS A 558 6.16 5.56 17.70
N VAL A 559 7.01 6.17 16.87
CA VAL A 559 8.47 6.00 16.92
C VAL A 559 9.06 6.53 18.22
N ILE A 560 8.71 7.75 18.64
CA ILE A 560 9.20 8.33 19.91
C ILE A 560 8.80 7.43 21.09
N ASN A 561 7.54 6.98 21.15
CA ASN A 561 7.05 6.12 22.22
C ASN A 561 7.78 4.77 22.22
N THR A 562 8.00 4.20 21.04
CA THR A 562 8.73 2.92 20.86
C THR A 562 10.17 3.02 21.36
N VAL A 563 10.92 4.05 20.93
CA VAL A 563 12.31 4.23 21.40
C VAL A 563 12.36 4.46 22.92
N ARG A 564 11.41 5.20 23.49
CA ARG A 564 11.30 5.38 24.96
C ARG A 564 10.98 4.07 25.69
N ARG A 565 10.18 3.19 25.07
CA ARG A 565 9.89 1.85 25.59
C ARG A 565 11.17 1.02 25.70
N TYR A 566 11.98 0.98 24.65
CA TYR A 566 13.29 0.30 24.65
C TYR A 566 14.29 0.98 25.59
N GLY A 567 14.21 2.29 25.76
CA GLY A 567 15.04 3.09 26.68
C GLY A 567 16.16 3.86 25.97
N SER A 568 16.61 3.39 24.81
CA SER A 568 17.57 4.07 23.94
C SER A 568 17.48 3.56 22.50
N ILE A 569 18.01 4.32 21.55
CA ILE A 569 18.12 3.90 20.14
C ILE A 569 18.99 2.65 20.02
N ALA A 570 20.09 2.58 20.78
CA ALA A 570 20.98 1.42 20.79
C ALA A 570 20.25 0.12 21.18
N GLN A 571 19.46 0.16 22.26
CA GLN A 571 18.66 -0.99 22.70
C GLN A 571 17.58 -1.37 21.68
N ALA A 572 16.96 -0.39 21.01
CA ALA A 572 15.99 -0.66 19.96
C ALA A 572 16.63 -1.34 18.73
N VAL A 573 17.87 -0.99 18.39
CA VAL A 573 18.66 -1.67 17.32
C VAL A 573 19.09 -3.07 17.76
N GLU A 574 19.56 -3.22 19.00
CA GLU A 574 20.00 -4.52 19.54
C GLU A 574 18.86 -5.54 19.62
N GLN A 575 17.65 -5.08 19.97
CA GLN A 575 16.44 -5.91 20.05
C GLN A 575 15.73 -6.06 18.68
N GLY A 576 16.31 -5.52 17.61
CA GLY A 576 15.81 -5.70 16.24
C GLY A 576 14.59 -4.85 15.88
N ALA A 577 14.17 -3.90 16.73
CA ALA A 577 13.07 -2.99 16.42
C ALA A 577 13.43 -1.96 15.34
N ILE A 578 14.72 -1.62 15.23
CA ILE A 578 15.27 -0.75 14.18
C ILE A 578 16.27 -1.59 13.39
N GLY A 579 15.96 -1.88 12.13
CA GLY A 579 16.77 -2.76 11.28
C GLY A 579 17.56 -2.07 10.16
N LYS A 580 17.32 -0.77 9.91
CA LYS A 580 17.96 0.01 8.85
C LYS A 580 17.97 1.50 9.20
N GLY A 581 18.70 2.31 8.43
CA GLY A 581 18.76 3.78 8.57
C GLY A 581 20.10 4.31 9.08
N VAL A 582 20.22 5.64 9.15
CA VAL A 582 21.39 6.37 9.63
C VAL A 582 21.72 6.00 11.08
N MET A 583 20.72 6.03 11.96
CA MET A 583 20.88 5.72 13.39
C MET A 583 21.23 4.25 13.63
N TYR A 584 20.70 3.35 12.80
CA TYR A 584 21.06 1.93 12.82
C TYR A 584 22.55 1.73 12.50
N GLU A 585 23.03 2.35 11.41
CA GLU A 585 24.44 2.24 11.02
C GLU A 585 25.37 2.91 12.03
N CYS A 586 24.97 4.00 12.68
CA CYS A 586 25.74 4.57 13.79
C CYS A 586 25.94 3.57 14.93
N VAL A 587 24.87 2.88 15.36
CA VAL A 587 24.94 1.88 16.44
C VAL A 587 25.77 0.66 16.00
N LYS A 588 25.54 0.11 14.81
CA LYS A 588 26.24 -1.10 14.33
C LYS A 588 27.73 -0.87 14.11
N ASN A 589 28.13 0.32 13.65
CA ASN A 589 29.52 0.65 13.36
C ASN A 589 30.22 1.40 14.52
N ASN A 590 29.58 1.51 15.69
CA ASN A 590 30.10 2.23 16.86
C ASN A 590 30.50 3.70 16.57
N VAL A 591 29.74 4.38 15.70
CA VAL A 591 29.94 5.80 15.40
C VAL A 591 29.18 6.62 16.45
N PRO A 592 29.85 7.45 17.26
CA PRO A 592 29.19 8.31 18.23
C PRO A 592 28.21 9.28 17.56
N SER A 593 26.97 9.29 18.05
CA SER A 593 25.93 10.24 17.63
C SER A 593 25.54 11.14 18.81
N PHE A 594 25.62 12.46 18.63
CA PHE A 594 25.33 13.46 19.66
C PHE A 594 24.09 14.29 19.34
#